data_AF-A0A660UYW3-F1
#
_entry.id   AF-A0A660UYW3-F1
#
_cell.length_a   1.000
_cell.length_b   1.000
_cell.length_c   1.000
_cell.angle_alpha   90.00
_cell.angle_beta   90.00
_cell.angle_gamma   90.00
#
_symmetry.space_group_name_H-M   'P 1'
#
loop_
_entity.id
_entity.type
_entity.pdbx_description
1 polymer ?
#
loop_
_entity_poly.entity_id
_entity_poly.type
_entity_poly.pdbx_seq_one_letter_code
_entity_poly.pdbx_strand_id
1 'polypeptide(L)' 'MPEQFLKPMEVAKRLKLKRTRFYEIRPKLVAMGLKTARIDGTVRYLESSLDEAMLRLVDGS' A
#
# COMPACT_ATOMS: atom_id res chain seq x y z
N MET A 1 8.71 2.23 15.55
CA MET A 1 7.67 1.17 15.39
C MET A 1 8.30 0.06 14.55
N PRO A 2 8.05 -1.23 14.84
CA PRO A 2 8.58 -2.31 13.99
C PRO A 2 8.06 -2.10 12.55
N GLU A 3 8.93 -2.25 11.56
CA GLU A 3 8.59 -2.12 10.15
C GLU A 3 7.64 -3.27 9.76
N GLN A 4 6.33 -3.02 9.83
CA GLN A 4 5.33 -4.02 9.49
C GLN A 4 5.11 -4.05 7.99
N PHE A 5 5.21 -5.26 7.41
CA PHE A 5 4.98 -5.49 5.99
C PHE A 5 3.62 -6.16 5.78
N LEU A 6 2.73 -5.48 5.08
CA LEU A 6 1.37 -5.92 4.79
C LEU A 6 1.31 -6.70 3.47
N LYS A 7 0.46 -7.72 3.43
CA LYS A 7 0.12 -8.43 2.18
C LYS A 7 -0.83 -7.57 1.33
N PRO A 8 -0.90 -7.80 0.00
CA PRO A 8 -1.81 -7.06 -0.88
C PRO A 8 -3.27 -7.04 -0.39
N MET A 9 -3.75 -8.16 0.16
CA MET A 9 -5.11 -8.25 0.71
C MET A 9 -5.31 -7.42 1.98
N GLU A 10 -4.29 -7.30 2.82
CA GLU A 10 -4.36 -6.50 4.03
C GLU A 10 -4.34 -5.02 3.72
N VAL A 11 -3.52 -4.60 2.76
CA VAL A 11 -3.55 -3.24 2.22
C VAL A 11 -4.93 -2.91 1.66
N ALA A 12 -5.52 -3.79 0.84
CA ALA A 12 -6.86 -3.58 0.31
C ALA A 12 -7.92 -3.46 1.43
N LYS A 13 -7.83 -4.31 2.47
CA LYS A 13 -8.74 -4.25 3.63
C LYS A 13 -8.59 -2.94 4.41
N ARG A 14 -7.36 -2.48 4.64
CA ARG A 14 -7.06 -1.21 5.33
C ARG A 14 -7.62 -0.01 4.57
N LEU A 15 -7.48 -0.02 3.24
CA LEU A 15 -8.04 0.99 2.35
C LEU A 15 -9.56 0.88 2.18
N LYS A 16 -10.22 -0.12 2.79
CA LYS A 16 -11.63 -0.47 2.56
C LYS A 16 -11.96 -0.63 1.08
N LEU A 17 -11.02 -1.16 0.30
CA LEU A 17 -11.14 -1.41 -1.13
C LEU A 17 -11.31 -2.88 -1.43
N LYS A 18 -12.04 -3.17 -2.51
CA LYS A 18 -12.02 -4.50 -3.13
C LYS A 18 -10.63 -4.76 -3.72
N ARG A 19 -10.23 -6.03 -3.74
CA ARG A 19 -8.94 -6.48 -4.30
C ARG A 19 -8.70 -5.94 -5.72
N THR A 20 -9.71 -5.95 -6.59
CA THR A 20 -9.62 -5.42 -7.95
C THR A 20 -9.25 -3.94 -7.98
N ARG A 21 -9.99 -3.10 -7.23
CA ARG A 21 -9.69 -1.67 -7.10
C ARG A 21 -8.30 -1.41 -6.54
N PHE A 22 -7.83 -2.22 -5.59
CA PHE A 22 -6.48 -2.09 -5.09
C PHE A 22 -5.44 -2.25 -6.20
N TYR A 23 -5.57 -3.25 -7.07
CA TYR A 23 -4.63 -3.43 -8.18
C TYR A 23 -4.70 -2.30 -9.22
N GLU A 24 -5.86 -1.67 -9.41
CA GLU A 24 -6.01 -0.48 -10.27
C GLU A 24 -5.27 0.74 -9.71
N ILE A 25 -5.39 1.00 -8.40
CA ILE A 25 -4.74 2.16 -7.77
C ILE A 25 -3.30 1.90 -7.32
N ARG A 26 -2.90 0.63 -7.22
CA ARG A 26 -1.55 0.20 -6.83
C ARG A 26 -0.44 0.99 -7.53
N PRO A 27 -0.41 1.15 -8.87
CA PRO A 27 0.63 1.93 -9.53
C PRO A 27 0.68 3.38 -9.05
N LYS A 28 -0.48 4.01 -8.77
CA LYS A 28 -0.53 5.36 -8.20
C LYS A 28 0.05 5.41 -6.80
N LEU A 29 -0.29 4.45 -5.94
CA LEU A 29 0.25 4.37 -4.59
C LEU A 29 1.78 4.19 -4.61
N VAL A 30 2.30 3.35 -5.50
CA VAL A 30 3.76 3.18 -5.70
C VAL A 30 4.41 4.47 -6.16
N ALA A 31 3.79 5.19 -7.11
CA ALA A 31 4.27 6.51 -7.55
C ALA A 31 4.24 7.55 -6.42
N MET A 32 3.32 7.44 -5.47
CA MET A 32 3.21 8.31 -4.28
C MET A 32 4.17 7.93 -3.14
N GLY A 33 4.98 6.90 -3.32
CA GLY A 33 6.01 6.49 -2.37
C GLY A 33 5.72 5.21 -1.59
N LEU A 34 4.70 4.43 -1.95
CA LEU A 34 4.44 3.12 -1.34
C LEU A 34 5.63 2.17 -1.58
N LYS A 35 6.34 1.83 -0.51
CA LYS A 35 7.49 0.92 -0.56
C LYS A 35 7.03 -0.52 -0.65
N THR A 36 7.69 -1.28 -1.53
CA THR A 36 7.43 -2.71 -1.71
C THR A 36 8.67 -3.51 -1.32
N ALA A 37 8.46 -4.68 -0.74
CA ALA A 37 9.50 -5.66 -0.44
C ALA A 37 9.05 -7.03 -0.92
N ARG A 38 9.99 -7.87 -1.35
CA ARG A 38 9.71 -9.28 -1.68
C ARG A 38 10.15 -10.14 -0.50
N ILE A 39 9.19 -10.77 0.16
CA ILE A 39 9.39 -11.62 1.34
C ILE A 39 8.72 -12.97 1.05
N ASP A 40 9.48 -14.07 1.10
CA ASP A 40 9.02 -15.43 0.78
C ASP A 40 8.35 -15.53 -0.61
N GLY A 41 8.97 -14.91 -1.62
CA GLY A 41 8.44 -14.89 -3.00
C GLY A 41 7.19 -14.02 -3.19
N THR A 42 6.63 -13.45 -2.13
CA THR A 42 5.42 -12.61 -2.19
C THR A 42 5.77 -11.13 -2.06
N VAL A 43 5.12 -10.28 -2.85
CA VAL A 43 5.23 -8.83 -2.71
C VAL A 43 4.46 -8.40 -1.47
N ARG A 44 5.14 -7.73 -0.54
CA ARG A 44 4.58 -7.07 0.64
C ARG A 44 4.84 -5.57 0.57
N TYR A 45 4.07 -4.82 1.34
CA TYR A 45 4.08 -3.36 1.35
C TYR A 45 4.41 -2.85 2.74
N LEU A 46 5.31 -1.88 2.85
CA LEU A 46 5.65 -1.29 4.13
C LEU A 46 4.47 -0.44 4.62
N GLU A 47 3.93 -0.77 5.79
CA GLU A 47 2.78 -0.11 6.38
C GLU A 47 2.98 1.41 6.52
N SER A 48 4.12 1.85 7.06
CA SER A 48 4.39 3.28 7.25
C SER A 48 4.37 4.06 5.94
N SER A 49 4.90 3.47 4.86
CA SER A 49 4.87 4.11 3.53
C SER A 49 3.47 4.13 2.89
N LEU A 50 2.60 3.20 3.29
CA LEU A 50 1.20 3.20 2.87
C LEU A 50 0.46 4.36 3.50
N ASP A 51 0.62 4.56 4.81
CA ASP A 51 -0.03 5.66 5.52
C ASP A 51 0.45 7.02 4.97
N GLU A 52 1.75 7.17 4.68
CA GLU A 52 2.29 8.36 3.99
C GLU A 52 1.71 8.56 2.58
N ALA A 53 1.62 7.50 1.78
CA ALA A 53 1.05 7.58 0.43
C ALA A 53 -0.45 7.94 0.47
N MET A 54 -1.18 7.45 1.48
CA MET A 54 -2.58 7.81 1.70
C MET A 54 -2.75 9.27 2.09
N LEU A 55 -1.91 9.78 3.00
CA LEU A 55 -1.91 11.21 3.37
C LEU A 55 -1.73 12.08 2.12
N ARG A 56 -0.75 11.76 1.27
CA ARG A 56 -0.52 12.49 0.02
C ARG A 56 -1.68 12.38 -0.98
N LEU A 57 -2.38 11.26 -1.02
CA LEU A 57 -3.56 11.06 -1.87
C LEU A 57 -4.73 11.96 -1.42
N VAL A 58 -4.89 12.18 -0.12
CA VAL A 58 -5.98 13.00 0.45
C VAL A 58 -5.65 14.50 0.39
N ASP A 59 -4.42 14.89 0.69
CA ASP A 59 -3.97 16.30 0.64
C ASP A 59 -3.85 16.83 -0.80
N GLY A 60 -3.60 15.96 -1.77
CA GLY A 60 -3.45 16.34 -3.18
C GLY A 60 -4.76 16.35 -3.99
N SER A 61 -5.92 16.28 -3.34
CA SER A 61 -7.23 16.12 -3.99
C SER A 61 -8.17 17.30 -3.85
#